data_AF-A0A7V5TQA6-F1
#
_entry.id   AF-A0A7V5TQA6-F1
#
_cell.length_a   1.000
_cell.length_b   1.000
_cell.length_c   1.000
_cell.angle_alpha   90.00
_cell.angle_beta   90.00
_cell.angle_gamma   90.00
#
_symmetry.space_group_name_H-M   'P 1'
#
loop_
_entity.id
_entity.type
_entity.pdbx_description
1 polymer ?
#
loop_
_entity_poly.entity_id
_entity_poly.type
_entity_poly.pdbx_seq_one_letter_code
_entity_poly.pdbx_strand_id
1 'polypeptide(L)'
;VLLIAFYELQPQLKPLKANDVFGVYIMNVMPVVVRGFVLAGLFATAMGSLSAALNALATSVTNDWYLPYFAAKKKEGQHIIAARVFTGVFAVLMIIIATVTAYLNVVNPNQRIIPIALGVAGLFAGPMLGVFLVGMLTQRRGSDIGNTIALSCGLIGVFILTRQHEDFLQAFAPSLLPSLQLPAWIPKIAFTWYAMIGALITFAIAVLFPTPAEVVAAAETHREKASQAGDVPLALRG
;
A
#
# COMPACT_ATOMS: atom_id res chain seq x y z
N VAL A 1 -18.85 17.63 2.44
CA VAL A 1 -19.42 18.97 2.17
C VAL A 1 -20.82 19.10 2.74
N LEU A 2 -21.79 18.25 2.37
CA LEU A 2 -23.17 18.34 2.87
C LEU A 2 -23.30 18.23 4.40
N LEU A 3 -22.57 17.30 5.05
CA LEU A 3 -22.56 17.19 6.51
C LEU A 3 -21.94 18.40 7.21
N ILE A 4 -20.97 19.08 6.57
CA ILE A 4 -20.35 20.28 7.13
C ILE A 4 -21.38 21.42 7.11
N ALA A 5 -22.07 21.61 5.99
CA ALA A 5 -23.17 22.57 5.88
C ALA A 5 -24.32 22.26 6.87
N PHE A 6 -24.65 20.98 7.10
CA PHE A 6 -25.62 20.59 8.13
C PHE A 6 -25.21 21.07 9.53
N TYR A 7 -23.95 20.88 9.92
CA TYR A 7 -23.45 21.34 11.23
C TYR A 7 -23.28 22.85 11.34
N GLU A 8 -23.17 23.58 10.23
CA GLU A 8 -23.24 25.05 10.23
C GLU A 8 -24.66 25.54 10.54
N LEU A 9 -25.69 24.83 10.07
CA LEU A 9 -27.10 25.11 10.38
C LEU A 9 -27.52 24.64 11.78
N GLN A 10 -26.86 23.62 12.34
CA GLN A 10 -27.11 23.11 13.69
C GLN A 10 -25.82 23.00 14.52
N PRO A 11 -25.28 24.15 15.00
CA PRO A 11 -24.01 24.20 15.72
C PRO A 11 -23.98 23.35 17.00
N GLN A 12 -25.12 23.15 17.64
CA GLN A 12 -25.27 22.38 18.89
C GLN A 12 -24.97 20.88 18.72
N LEU A 13 -25.04 20.35 17.49
CA LEU A 13 -24.75 18.94 17.20
C LEU A 13 -23.33 18.72 16.66
N LYS A 14 -22.55 19.79 16.51
CA LYS A 14 -21.23 19.75 15.88
C LYS A 14 -20.26 18.91 16.73
N PRO A 15 -19.51 17.97 16.12
CA PRO A 15 -18.52 17.17 16.84
C PRO A 15 -17.37 18.05 17.36
N LEU A 16 -16.80 17.67 18.49
CA LEU A 16 -15.60 18.30 19.06
C LEU A 16 -14.36 18.09 18.17
N LYS A 17 -14.26 16.93 17.50
CA LYS A 17 -13.16 16.59 16.58
C LYS A 17 -13.65 16.65 15.14
N ALA A 18 -12.85 17.29 14.28
CA ALA A 18 -13.15 17.40 12.85
C ALA A 18 -13.22 16.06 12.11
N ASN A 19 -12.58 15.01 12.64
CA ASN A 19 -12.61 13.66 12.05
C ASN A 19 -13.88 12.88 12.40
N ASP A 20 -14.64 13.31 13.41
CA ASP A 20 -15.77 12.55 13.96
C ASP A 20 -17.13 12.97 13.36
N VAL A 21 -17.11 13.87 12.37
CA VAL A 21 -18.30 14.42 11.66
C VAL A 21 -19.25 13.33 11.20
N PHE A 22 -18.72 12.25 10.63
CA PHE A 22 -19.57 11.15 10.14
C PHE A 22 -20.12 10.29 11.28
N GLY A 23 -19.28 9.95 12.26
CA GLY A 23 -19.67 9.10 13.40
C GLY A 23 -20.71 9.76 14.31
N VAL A 24 -20.52 11.04 14.63
CA VAL A 24 -21.46 11.81 15.46
C VAL A 24 -22.81 11.97 14.77
N TYR A 25 -22.83 12.17 13.45
CA TYR A 25 -24.08 12.25 12.68
C TYR A 25 -24.86 10.93 12.75
N ILE A 26 -24.18 9.80 12.52
CA ILE A 26 -24.79 8.47 12.61
C ILE A 26 -25.34 8.21 14.02
N MET A 27 -24.58 8.57 15.06
CA MET A 27 -24.97 8.25 16.43
C MET A 27 -26.10 9.13 16.98
N ASN A 28 -26.09 10.42 16.66
CA ASN A 28 -26.93 11.41 17.34
C ASN A 28 -28.09 11.95 16.48
N VAL A 29 -28.02 11.82 15.15
CA VAL A 29 -29.02 12.43 14.24
C VAL A 29 -29.87 11.38 13.53
N MET A 30 -29.29 10.23 13.16
CA MET A 30 -30.02 9.22 12.40
C MET A 30 -31.09 8.49 13.25
N PRO A 31 -32.26 8.15 12.67
CA PRO A 31 -33.23 7.28 13.30
C PRO A 31 -32.62 5.91 13.63
N VAL A 32 -33.09 5.29 14.72
CA VAL A 32 -32.54 4.05 15.27
C VAL A 32 -32.40 2.91 14.25
N VAL A 33 -33.38 2.73 13.37
CA VAL A 33 -33.38 1.68 12.34
C VAL A 33 -32.33 1.94 11.28
N VAL A 34 -32.28 3.16 10.74
CA VAL A 34 -31.34 3.56 9.68
C VAL A 34 -29.91 3.49 10.20
N ARG A 35 -29.67 3.95 11.44
CA ARG A 35 -28.37 3.85 12.11
C ARG A 35 -27.88 2.40 12.17
N GLY A 36 -28.77 1.46 12.52
CA GLY A 36 -28.46 0.03 12.55
C GLY A 36 -28.01 -0.51 11.20
N PHE A 37 -28.74 -0.20 10.13
CA PHE A 37 -28.36 -0.61 8.77
C PHE A 37 -27.04 0.00 8.31
N VAL A 38 -26.80 1.28 8.61
CA VAL A 38 -25.54 1.97 8.25
C VAL A 38 -24.35 1.33 8.96
N LEU A 39 -24.46 1.07 10.28
CA LEU A 39 -23.40 0.41 11.03
C LEU A 39 -23.16 -1.02 10.55
N ALA A 40 -24.22 -1.79 10.28
CA ALA A 40 -24.11 -3.14 9.74
C ALA A 40 -23.38 -3.15 8.39
N GLY A 41 -23.75 -2.27 7.46
CA GLY A 41 -23.08 -2.13 6.16
C GLY A 41 -21.63 -1.68 6.27
N LEU A 42 -21.33 -0.77 7.20
CA LEU A 42 -19.96 -0.31 7.49
C LEU A 42 -19.08 -1.47 7.97
N PHE A 43 -19.56 -2.25 8.94
CA PHE A 43 -18.83 -3.40 9.45
C PHE A 43 -18.68 -4.50 8.39
N ALA A 44 -19.74 -4.78 7.63
CA ALA A 44 -19.68 -5.75 6.53
C ALA A 44 -18.63 -5.36 5.47
N THR A 45 -18.59 -4.09 5.09
CA THR A 45 -17.60 -3.56 4.12
C THR A 45 -16.17 -3.62 4.68
N ALA A 46 -15.99 -3.26 5.95
CA ALA A 46 -14.70 -3.32 6.63
C ALA A 46 -14.19 -4.77 6.73
N MET A 47 -15.06 -5.71 7.11
CA MET A 47 -14.72 -7.14 7.20
C MET A 47 -14.34 -7.72 5.83
N GLY A 48 -15.05 -7.34 4.76
CA GLY A 48 -14.72 -7.76 3.40
C GLY A 48 -13.33 -7.30 2.96
N SER A 49 -13.01 -6.03 3.18
CA SER A 49 -11.68 -5.48 2.85
C SER A 49 -10.56 -6.08 3.71
N LEU A 50 -10.82 -6.28 5.01
CA LEU A 50 -9.89 -6.91 5.95
C LEU A 50 -9.58 -8.36 5.53
N SER A 51 -10.61 -9.14 5.20
CA SER A 51 -10.47 -10.53 4.77
C SER A 51 -9.66 -10.64 3.48
N ALA A 52 -9.94 -9.77 2.49
CA ALA A 52 -9.18 -9.72 1.25
C ALA A 52 -7.71 -9.38 1.49
N ALA A 53 -7.43 -8.39 2.35
CA ALA A 53 -6.05 -8.00 2.70
C ALA A 53 -5.29 -9.12 3.42
N LEU A 54 -5.90 -9.76 4.43
CA LEU A 54 -5.30 -10.89 5.14
C LEU A 54 -5.02 -12.08 4.22
N ASN A 55 -5.96 -12.41 3.34
CA ASN A 55 -5.77 -13.49 2.39
C ASN A 55 -4.64 -13.17 1.40
N ALA A 56 -4.62 -11.96 0.83
CA ALA A 56 -3.55 -11.54 -0.08
C ALA A 56 -2.17 -11.61 0.59
N LEU A 57 -2.02 -11.08 1.81
CA LEU A 57 -0.75 -11.14 2.56
C LEU A 57 -0.32 -12.57 2.87
N ALA A 58 -1.25 -13.42 3.32
CA ALA A 58 -0.96 -14.81 3.64
C ALA A 58 -0.54 -15.60 2.38
N THR A 59 -1.24 -15.40 1.26
CA THR A 59 -0.90 -16.04 -0.02
C THR A 59 0.44 -15.54 -0.55
N SER A 60 0.71 -14.23 -0.55
CA SER A 60 2.00 -13.69 -0.99
C SER A 60 3.16 -14.24 -0.17
N VAL A 61 3.10 -14.24 1.17
CA VAL A 61 4.20 -14.81 1.98
C VAL A 61 4.33 -16.33 1.77
N THR A 62 3.21 -17.03 1.61
CA THR A 62 3.25 -18.49 1.38
C THR A 62 3.90 -18.81 0.04
N ASN A 63 3.51 -18.13 -1.03
CA ASN A 63 3.95 -18.42 -2.40
C ASN A 63 5.31 -17.82 -2.73
N ASP A 64 5.60 -16.61 -2.24
CA ASP A 64 6.81 -15.88 -2.63
C ASP A 64 8.00 -16.22 -1.71
N TRP A 65 7.74 -16.54 -0.44
CA TRP A 65 8.79 -16.79 0.57
C TRP A 65 8.79 -18.21 1.13
N TYR A 66 7.64 -18.71 1.60
CA TYR A 66 7.62 -20.01 2.28
C TYR A 66 7.89 -21.18 1.33
N LEU A 67 7.20 -21.21 0.19
CA LEU A 67 7.30 -22.29 -0.79
C LEU A 67 8.70 -22.39 -1.43
N PRO A 68 9.27 -21.30 -2.01
CA PRO A 68 10.53 -21.40 -2.72
C PRO A 68 11.72 -21.69 -1.80
N TYR A 69 11.73 -21.13 -0.59
CA TYR A 69 12.89 -21.18 0.31
C TYR A 69 12.81 -22.30 1.36
N PHE A 70 11.61 -22.67 1.82
CA PHE A 70 11.45 -23.61 2.95
C PHE A 70 10.69 -24.90 2.63
N ALA A 71 9.91 -24.93 1.54
CA ALA A 71 8.97 -26.02 1.28
C ALA A 71 8.94 -26.55 -0.16
N ALA A 72 10.01 -26.34 -0.95
CA ALA A 72 10.10 -26.70 -2.37
C ALA A 72 9.78 -28.17 -2.75
N LYS A 73 9.59 -29.07 -1.77
CA LYS A 73 9.23 -30.49 -1.96
C LYS A 73 8.07 -31.00 -1.07
N LYS A 74 7.31 -30.13 -0.39
CA LYS A 74 6.25 -30.59 0.55
C LYS A 74 4.89 -30.80 -0.14
N LYS A 75 4.09 -31.71 0.44
CA LYS A 75 2.71 -32.04 0.00
C LYS A 75 1.78 -30.83 0.12
N GLU A 76 0.82 -30.75 -0.79
CA GLU A 76 -0.22 -29.72 -0.90
C GLU A 76 -0.96 -29.40 0.41
N GLY A 77 -1.19 -30.40 1.28
CA GLY A 77 -1.79 -30.21 2.60
C GLY A 77 -0.99 -29.31 3.56
N GLN A 78 0.34 -29.26 3.42
CA GLN A 78 1.19 -28.38 4.24
C GLN A 78 1.08 -26.92 3.79
N HIS A 79 0.69 -26.65 2.54
CA HIS A 79 0.53 -25.30 2.00
C HIS A 79 -0.68 -24.61 2.63
N ILE A 80 -1.79 -25.33 2.74
CA ILE A 80 -3.03 -24.83 3.37
C ILE A 80 -2.78 -24.52 4.85
N ILE A 81 -2.03 -25.38 5.54
CA ILE A 81 -1.68 -25.14 6.95
C ILE A 81 -0.80 -23.88 7.09
N ALA A 82 0.23 -23.75 6.25
CA ALA A 82 1.09 -22.57 6.26
C ALA A 82 0.31 -21.27 6.00
N ALA A 83 -0.56 -21.27 4.98
CA ALA A 83 -1.41 -20.11 4.68
C ALA A 83 -2.34 -19.75 5.84
N ARG A 84 -2.92 -20.73 6.54
CA ARG A 84 -3.75 -20.49 7.75
C ARG A 84 -2.93 -19.91 8.90
N VAL A 85 -1.73 -20.41 9.12
CA VAL A 85 -0.81 -19.88 10.15
C VAL A 85 -0.45 -18.43 9.85
N PHE A 86 -0.04 -18.12 8.61
CA PHE A 86 0.27 -16.75 8.22
C PHE A 86 -0.94 -15.83 8.32
N THR A 87 -2.14 -16.30 7.96
CA THR A 87 -3.37 -15.53 8.16
C THR A 87 -3.57 -15.18 9.64
N GLY A 88 -3.36 -16.13 10.55
CA GLY A 88 -3.43 -15.88 11.99
C GLY A 88 -2.39 -14.88 12.49
N VAL A 89 -1.14 -15.00 12.02
CA VAL A 89 -0.05 -14.06 12.36
C VAL A 89 -0.38 -12.64 11.88
N PHE A 90 -0.83 -12.48 10.64
CA PHE A 90 -1.21 -11.18 10.10
C PHE A 90 -2.44 -10.59 10.79
N ALA A 91 -3.41 -11.42 11.20
CA ALA A 91 -4.56 -10.97 11.97
C ALA A 91 -4.12 -10.40 13.33
N VAL A 92 -3.24 -11.10 14.05
CA VAL A 92 -2.67 -10.60 15.32
C VAL A 92 -1.89 -9.31 15.10
N LEU A 93 -1.05 -9.24 14.05
CA LEU A 93 -0.29 -8.04 13.72
C LEU A 93 -1.20 -6.84 13.40
N MET A 94 -2.28 -7.05 12.63
CA MET A 94 -3.27 -6.02 12.35
C MET A 94 -3.97 -5.53 13.62
N ILE A 95 -4.31 -6.42 14.56
CA ILE A 95 -4.89 -6.04 15.86
C ILE A 95 -3.92 -5.16 16.65
N ILE A 96 -2.63 -5.53 16.71
CA ILE A 96 -1.60 -4.74 17.39
C ILE A 96 -1.49 -3.33 16.76
N ILE A 97 -1.34 -3.24 15.44
CA ILE A 97 -1.23 -1.96 14.72
C ILE A 97 -2.49 -1.11 14.92
N ALA A 98 -3.68 -1.71 14.83
CA ALA A 98 -4.95 -1.02 15.06
C ALA A 98 -5.04 -0.47 16.49
N THR A 99 -4.61 -1.26 17.48
CA THR A 99 -4.63 -0.87 18.90
C THR A 99 -3.67 0.29 19.17
N VAL A 100 -2.44 0.20 18.66
CA VAL A 100 -1.44 1.27 18.77
C VAL A 100 -1.94 2.55 18.11
N THR A 101 -2.48 2.44 16.89
CA THR A 101 -3.00 3.61 16.16
C THR A 101 -4.20 4.24 16.88
N ALA A 102 -5.10 3.43 17.43
CA ALA A 102 -6.23 3.91 18.22
C ALA A 102 -5.75 4.64 19.48
N TYR A 103 -4.76 4.09 20.20
CA TYR A 103 -4.16 4.73 21.36
C TYR A 103 -3.52 6.08 21.00
N LEU A 104 -2.74 6.13 19.91
CA LEU A 104 -2.10 7.36 19.45
C LEU A 104 -3.13 8.43 19.06
N ASN A 105 -4.27 8.06 18.48
CA ASN A 105 -5.34 9.00 18.16
C ASN A 105 -6.03 9.58 19.41
N VAL A 106 -6.12 8.79 20.49
CA VAL A 106 -6.63 9.27 21.78
C VAL A 106 -5.67 10.29 22.40
N VAL A 107 -4.36 10.02 22.36
CA VAL A 107 -3.32 10.90 22.93
C VAL A 107 -3.12 12.17 22.09
N ASN A 108 -3.11 12.04 20.77
CA ASN A 108 -2.86 13.14 19.82
C ASN A 108 -4.07 13.35 18.88
N PRO A 109 -5.15 13.99 19.34
CA PRO A 109 -6.40 14.11 18.59
C PRO A 109 -6.29 14.92 17.29
N ASN A 110 -5.21 15.67 17.09
CA ASN A 110 -4.94 16.43 15.86
C ASN A 110 -4.38 15.56 14.72
N GLN A 111 -3.93 14.33 15.00
CA GLN A 111 -3.42 13.43 13.98
C GLN A 111 -4.55 12.79 13.18
N ARG A 112 -4.50 12.95 11.85
CA ARG A 112 -5.48 12.37 10.93
C ARG A 112 -4.98 11.00 10.48
N ILE A 113 -5.79 9.97 10.68
CA ILE A 113 -5.44 8.59 10.32
C ILE A 113 -5.39 8.39 8.80
N ILE A 114 -6.26 9.08 8.05
CA ILE A 114 -6.35 8.94 6.58
C ILE A 114 -5.04 9.31 5.87
N PRO A 115 -4.42 10.49 6.09
CA PRO A 115 -3.13 10.83 5.50
C PRO A 115 -2.00 9.85 5.86
N ILE A 116 -2.02 9.28 7.06
CA ILE A 116 -1.00 8.32 7.51
C ILE A 116 -1.16 7.02 6.70
N ALA A 117 -2.36 6.45 6.66
CA ALA A 117 -2.63 5.21 5.95
C ALA A 117 -2.36 5.33 4.44
N LEU A 118 -2.84 6.41 3.81
CA LEU A 118 -2.64 6.66 2.39
C LEU A 118 -1.19 7.04 2.07
N GLY A 119 -0.47 7.69 2.99
CA GLY A 119 0.95 7.98 2.85
C GLY A 119 1.79 6.71 2.85
N VAL A 120 1.54 5.79 3.79
CA VAL A 120 2.24 4.49 3.83
C VAL A 120 1.94 3.68 2.57
N ALA A 121 0.68 3.64 2.12
CA ALA A 121 0.32 2.97 0.87
C ALA A 121 1.06 3.58 -0.34
N GLY A 122 1.10 4.92 -0.44
CA GLY A 122 1.77 5.62 -1.52
C GLY A 122 3.29 5.41 -1.55
N LEU A 123 3.93 5.24 -0.39
CA LEU A 123 5.36 4.97 -0.27
C LEU A 123 5.78 3.67 -0.98
N PHE A 124 4.98 2.61 -0.88
CA PHE A 124 5.27 1.32 -1.51
C PHE A 124 4.68 1.22 -2.92
N ALA A 125 3.47 1.71 -3.13
CA ALA A 125 2.78 1.63 -4.42
C ALA A 125 3.48 2.44 -5.51
N GLY A 126 4.09 3.58 -5.16
CA GLY A 126 4.81 4.43 -6.12
C GLY A 126 5.97 3.71 -6.83
N PRO A 127 7.01 3.26 -6.10
CA PRO A 127 8.12 2.53 -6.70
C PRO A 127 7.70 1.28 -7.49
N MET A 128 6.72 0.51 -6.97
CA MET A 128 6.16 -0.64 -7.70
C MET A 128 5.53 -0.23 -9.03
N LEU A 129 4.75 0.85 -9.04
CA LEU A 129 4.18 1.42 -10.26
C LEU A 129 5.28 1.84 -11.24
N GLY A 130 6.38 2.43 -10.75
CA GLY A 130 7.51 2.83 -11.58
C GLY A 130 8.13 1.67 -12.37
N VAL A 131 8.40 0.54 -11.73
CA VAL A 131 8.93 -0.66 -12.42
C VAL A 131 7.89 -1.23 -13.39
N PHE A 132 6.63 -1.28 -12.98
CA PHE A 132 5.55 -1.75 -13.85
C PHE A 132 5.42 -0.90 -15.12
N LEU A 133 5.52 0.42 -15.00
CA LEU A 133 5.51 1.35 -16.13
C LEU A 133 6.70 1.12 -17.07
N VAL A 134 7.89 0.79 -16.57
CA VAL A 134 9.03 0.44 -17.44
C VAL A 134 8.71 -0.82 -18.25
N GLY A 135 8.23 -1.88 -17.60
CA GLY A 135 7.86 -3.12 -18.29
C GLY A 135 6.72 -2.95 -19.30
N MET A 136 5.80 -2.02 -19.05
CA MET A 136 4.66 -1.74 -19.94
C MET A 136 5.00 -0.80 -21.10
N LEU A 137 5.78 0.25 -20.85
CA LEU A 137 6.05 1.32 -21.83
C LEU A 137 7.35 1.10 -22.63
N THR A 138 8.24 0.22 -22.19
CA THR A 138 9.52 -0.03 -22.86
C THR A 138 9.71 -1.52 -23.17
N GLN A 139 10.25 -1.83 -24.34
CA GLN A 139 10.48 -3.21 -24.79
C GLN A 139 11.91 -3.70 -24.56
N ARG A 140 12.85 -2.79 -24.32
CA ARG A 140 14.29 -3.06 -24.24
C ARG A 140 14.96 -2.44 -23.02
N ARG A 141 14.19 -1.92 -22.07
CA ARG A 141 14.68 -1.32 -20.82
C ARG A 141 14.08 -2.03 -19.62
N GLY A 142 14.81 -1.98 -18.51
CA GLY A 142 14.54 -2.75 -17.31
C GLY A 142 15.31 -4.08 -17.30
N SER A 143 15.93 -4.37 -16.17
CA SER A 143 16.62 -5.63 -15.87
C SER A 143 16.38 -5.99 -14.40
N ASP A 144 16.50 -7.26 -14.00
CA ASP A 144 16.18 -7.67 -12.62
C ASP A 144 17.02 -6.92 -11.58
N ILE A 145 18.32 -6.78 -11.84
CA ILE A 145 19.25 -6.02 -10.99
C ILE A 145 18.91 -4.53 -11.04
N GLY A 146 18.67 -3.99 -12.24
CA GLY A 146 18.32 -2.58 -12.43
C GLY A 146 17.01 -2.20 -11.74
N ASN A 147 16.01 -3.07 -11.79
CA ASN A 147 14.72 -2.90 -11.13
C ASN A 147 14.87 -2.95 -9.61
N THR A 148 15.71 -3.83 -9.09
CA THR A 148 16.00 -3.90 -7.64
C THR A 148 16.66 -2.60 -7.15
N ILE A 149 17.63 -2.08 -7.90
CA ILE A 149 18.28 -0.78 -7.62
C ILE A 149 17.25 0.36 -7.71
N ALA A 150 16.45 0.39 -8.78
CA ALA A 150 15.46 1.43 -9.02
C ALA A 150 14.34 1.44 -7.97
N LEU A 151 13.89 0.28 -7.50
CA LEU A 151 12.94 0.14 -6.39
C LEU A 151 13.54 0.68 -5.09
N SER A 152 14.78 0.30 -4.80
CA SER A 152 15.49 0.73 -3.59
C SER A 152 15.70 2.25 -3.59
N CYS A 153 16.18 2.81 -4.70
CA CYS A 153 16.37 4.25 -4.86
C CYS A 153 15.05 5.02 -4.87
N GLY A 154 13.98 4.49 -5.47
CA GLY A 154 12.67 5.11 -5.44
C GLY A 154 12.06 5.14 -4.05
N LEU A 155 12.17 4.04 -3.30
CA LEU A 155 11.70 3.97 -1.92
C LEU A 155 12.46 4.95 -1.02
N ILE A 156 13.79 4.95 -1.10
CA ILE A 156 14.65 5.88 -0.34
C ILE A 156 14.37 7.32 -0.77
N GLY A 157 14.24 7.57 -2.07
CA GLY A 157 13.97 8.90 -2.64
C GLY A 157 12.66 9.47 -2.12
N VAL A 158 11.57 8.71 -2.15
CA VAL A 158 10.30 9.15 -1.56
C VAL A 158 10.43 9.33 -0.07
N PHE A 159 11.04 8.38 0.66
CA PHE A 159 11.19 8.45 2.11
C PHE A 159 11.90 9.73 2.57
N ILE A 160 12.96 10.13 1.86
CA ILE A 160 13.73 11.35 2.14
C ILE A 160 12.96 12.59 1.68
N LEU A 161 12.59 12.69 0.40
CA LEU A 161 11.95 13.89 -0.16
C LEU A 161 10.67 14.30 0.57
N THR A 162 10.00 13.31 1.12
CA THR A 162 8.74 13.46 1.83
C THR A 162 8.89 13.75 3.32
N ARG A 163 10.14 13.81 3.82
CA ARG A 163 10.46 14.05 5.24
C ARG A 163 9.94 12.97 6.20
N GLN A 164 9.58 11.78 5.69
CA GLN A 164 9.16 10.67 6.55
C GLN A 164 10.32 10.17 7.42
N HIS A 165 11.56 10.36 6.96
CA HIS A 165 12.75 10.08 7.75
C HIS A 165 12.83 10.94 9.01
N GLU A 166 12.28 12.16 9.02
CA GLU A 166 12.31 13.03 10.19
C GLU A 166 11.35 12.54 11.28
N ASP A 167 10.14 12.16 10.89
CA ASP A 167 9.15 11.56 11.80
C ASP A 167 9.69 10.23 12.37
N PHE A 168 10.38 9.43 11.55
CA PHE A 168 11.04 8.20 11.97
C PHE A 168 12.21 8.47 12.92
N LEU A 169 13.12 9.39 12.58
CA LEU A 169 14.27 9.74 13.42
C LEU A 169 13.83 10.33 14.76
N GLN A 170 12.77 11.13 14.79
CA GLN A 170 12.21 11.63 16.04
C GLN A 170 11.74 10.51 16.97
N ALA A 171 11.17 9.44 16.40
CA ALA A 171 10.67 8.31 17.16
C ALA A 171 11.78 7.36 17.66
N PHE A 172 12.82 7.13 16.87
CA PHE A 172 13.81 6.08 17.14
C PHE A 172 15.22 6.58 17.49
N ALA A 173 15.63 7.75 16.99
CA ALA A 173 16.99 8.28 17.17
C ALA A 173 17.01 9.82 17.14
N PRO A 174 16.40 10.50 18.13
CA PRO A 174 16.22 11.96 18.10
C PRO A 174 17.53 12.74 18.10
N SER A 175 18.63 12.15 18.59
CA SER A 175 19.97 12.75 18.56
C SER A 175 20.56 12.92 17.16
N LEU A 176 20.11 12.13 16.17
CA LEU A 176 20.56 12.20 14.77
C LEU A 176 19.70 13.13 13.92
N LEU A 177 18.60 13.65 14.47
CA LEU A 177 17.68 14.54 13.76
C LEU A 177 18.36 15.83 13.25
N PRO A 178 19.18 16.55 14.04
CA PRO A 178 19.73 17.84 13.62
C PRO A 178 20.67 17.73 12.40
N SER A 179 21.31 16.58 12.19
CA SER A 179 22.24 16.37 11.07
C SER A 179 21.58 15.90 9.78
N LEU A 180 20.35 15.38 9.85
CA LEU A 180 19.62 14.79 8.71
C LEU A 180 18.32 15.55 8.36
N GLN A 181 18.06 16.69 9.02
CA GLN A 181 16.92 17.55 8.69
C GLN A 181 17.06 18.12 7.29
N LEU A 182 16.01 17.97 6.48
CA LEU A 182 15.96 18.64 5.19
C LEU A 182 15.83 20.15 5.42
N PRO A 183 16.57 20.97 4.66
CA PRO A 183 16.60 22.40 4.87
C PRO A 183 15.20 23.00 4.65
N ALA A 184 14.89 24.07 5.41
CA ALA A 184 13.53 24.57 5.63
C ALA A 184 12.78 25.07 4.37
N TRP A 185 13.49 25.28 3.26
CA TRP A 185 12.93 25.73 1.99
C TRP A 185 12.22 24.63 1.20
N ILE A 186 12.39 23.35 1.59
CA ILE A 186 11.64 22.24 0.99
C ILE A 186 10.34 22.03 1.76
N PRO A 187 9.17 22.37 1.18
CA PRO A 187 7.89 22.23 1.85
C PRO A 187 7.54 20.75 2.07
N LYS A 188 6.77 20.47 3.13
CA LYS A 188 6.22 19.12 3.37
C LYS A 188 5.30 18.74 2.22
N ILE A 189 5.70 17.70 1.48
CA ILE A 189 4.93 17.16 0.36
C ILE A 189 3.69 16.45 0.93
N ALA A 190 2.53 16.65 0.29
CA ALA A 190 1.30 15.96 0.68
C ALA A 190 1.31 14.49 0.24
N PHE A 191 0.68 13.61 1.04
CA PHE A 191 0.62 12.15 0.81
C PHE A 191 0.17 11.73 -0.60
N THR A 192 -0.66 12.55 -1.26
CA THR A 192 -1.15 12.29 -2.62
C THR A 192 -0.05 12.24 -3.67
N TRP A 193 1.09 12.88 -3.41
CA TRP A 193 2.22 12.93 -4.34
C TRP A 193 3.24 11.83 -4.11
N TYR A 194 3.15 11.07 -3.01
CA TYR A 194 4.16 10.08 -2.64
C TYR A 194 4.29 9.00 -3.73
N ALA A 195 3.14 8.48 -4.18
CA ALA A 195 3.10 7.47 -5.23
C ALA A 195 3.68 7.98 -6.55
N MET A 196 3.37 9.23 -6.93
CA MET A 196 3.88 9.82 -8.17
C MET A 196 5.40 10.01 -8.11
N ILE A 197 5.92 10.57 -7.02
CA ILE A 197 7.36 10.80 -6.85
C ILE A 197 8.11 9.47 -6.88
N GLY A 198 7.60 8.45 -6.18
CA GLY A 198 8.20 7.11 -6.18
C GLY A 198 8.21 6.48 -7.55
N ALA A 199 7.09 6.55 -8.26
CA ALA A 199 6.98 6.04 -9.62
C ALA A 199 7.95 6.73 -10.57
N LEU A 200 8.07 8.06 -10.50
CA LEU A 200 8.96 8.84 -11.36
C LEU A 200 10.44 8.53 -11.09
N ILE A 201 10.86 8.49 -9.83
CA ILE A 201 12.26 8.17 -9.48
C ILE A 201 12.60 6.76 -9.92
N THR A 202 11.74 5.78 -9.61
CA THR A 202 11.98 4.40 -10.00
C THR A 202 11.97 4.23 -11.51
N PHE A 203 11.02 4.83 -12.22
CA PHE A 203 10.97 4.79 -13.68
C PHE A 203 12.23 5.40 -14.31
N ALA A 204 12.65 6.59 -13.84
CA ALA A 204 13.83 7.28 -14.36
C ALA A 204 15.10 6.44 -14.20
N ILE A 205 15.27 5.75 -13.07
CA ILE A 205 16.43 4.91 -12.81
C ILE A 205 16.34 3.60 -13.59
N ALA A 206 15.19 2.92 -13.57
CA ALA A 206 15.01 1.63 -14.24
C ALA A 206 15.20 1.71 -15.76
N VAL A 207 14.82 2.83 -16.40
CA VAL A 207 15.02 3.04 -17.85
C VAL A 207 16.50 3.09 -18.24
N LEU A 208 17.40 3.44 -17.33
CA LEU A 208 18.84 3.50 -17.61
C LEU A 208 19.44 2.10 -17.80
N PHE A 209 18.80 1.05 -17.27
CA PHE A 209 19.28 -0.31 -17.37
C PHE A 209 18.71 -0.99 -18.62
N PRO A 210 19.55 -1.45 -19.56
CA PRO A 210 19.08 -2.21 -20.72
C PRO A 210 18.65 -3.62 -20.31
N THR A 211 17.63 -4.14 -20.99
CA THR A 211 17.20 -5.54 -20.81
C THR A 211 18.24 -6.48 -21.40
N PRO A 212 18.64 -7.56 -20.71
CA PRO A 212 19.58 -8.55 -21.24
C PRO A 212 19.10 -9.15 -22.57
N ALA A 213 20.02 -9.34 -23.52
CA ALA A 213 19.68 -9.81 -24.87
C ALA A 213 18.97 -11.17 -24.87
N GLU A 214 19.34 -12.06 -23.95
CA GLU A 214 18.70 -13.37 -23.76
C GLU A 214 17.22 -13.25 -23.41
N VAL A 215 16.87 -12.30 -22.54
CA VAL A 215 15.48 -12.05 -22.13
C VAL A 215 14.67 -11.45 -23.27
N VAL A 216 15.28 -10.55 -24.05
CA VAL A 216 14.64 -9.97 -25.25
C VAL A 216 14.36 -11.07 -26.28
N ALA A 217 15.32 -11.94 -26.57
CA ALA A 217 15.16 -13.05 -27.50
C ALA A 217 14.09 -14.05 -27.03
N ALA A 218 14.04 -14.34 -25.72
CA ALA A 218 12.98 -15.17 -25.14
C ALA A 218 11.60 -14.50 -25.29
N ALA A 219 11.50 -13.20 -25.02
CA ALA A 219 10.26 -12.45 -25.17
C ALA A 219 9.77 -12.41 -26.63
N GLU A 220 10.68 -12.24 -27.59
CA GLU A 220 10.38 -12.32 -29.03
C GLU A 220 9.85 -13.71 -29.41
N THR A 221 10.50 -14.78 -28.93
CA THR A 221 10.04 -16.17 -29.13
C THR A 221 8.64 -16.39 -28.56
N HIS A 222 8.34 -15.86 -27.37
CA HIS A 222 7.00 -15.95 -26.77
C HIS A 222 5.96 -15.17 -27.57
N ARG A 223 6.33 -14.00 -28.11
CA ARG A 223 5.46 -13.18 -28.94
C ARG A 223 5.16 -13.83 -30.29
N GLU A 224 6.14 -14.50 -30.90
CA GLU A 224 5.96 -15.30 -32.12
C GLU A 224 5.05 -16.51 -31.88
N LYS A 225 5.25 -17.23 -30.77
CA LYS A 225 4.33 -18.32 -30.38
C LYS A 225 2.91 -17.80 -30.14
N ALA A 226 2.78 -16.62 -29.54
CA ALA A 226 1.48 -16.01 -29.32
C ALA A 226 0.78 -15.59 -30.62
N SER A 227 1.53 -15.06 -31.61
CA SER A 227 0.97 -14.67 -32.90
C SER A 227 0.62 -15.87 -33.79
N GLN A 228 1.43 -16.94 -33.75
CA GLN A 228 1.17 -18.18 -34.50
C GLN A 228 -0.01 -18.97 -33.94
N ALA A 229 -0.25 -18.91 -32.62
CA ALA A 229 -1.33 -19.63 -31.97
C ALA A 229 -2.72 -19.00 -32.16
N GLY A 230 -2.83 -17.86 -32.87
CA GLY A 230 -4.09 -17.16 -33.12
C GLY A 230 -4.85 -16.77 -31.84
N ASP A 231 -6.11 -16.36 -31.99
CA ASP A 231 -7.05 -15.97 -30.93
C ASP A 231 -7.55 -17.17 -30.08
N VAL A 232 -6.72 -18.20 -29.91
CA VAL A 232 -7.04 -19.33 -29.02
C VAL A 232 -6.77 -18.87 -27.58
N PRO A 233 -7.82 -18.80 -26.72
CA PRO A 233 -7.68 -18.39 -25.33
C PRO A 233 -6.64 -19.24 -24.60
N LEU A 234 -5.83 -18.61 -23.76
CA LEU A 234 -4.78 -19.28 -22.97
C LEU A 234 -5.26 -20.49 -22.18
N ALA A 235 -6.54 -20.52 -21.78
CA ALA A 235 -7.17 -21.63 -21.07
C ALA A 235 -7.34 -22.93 -21.90
N LEU A 236 -7.19 -22.86 -23.23
CA LEU A 236 -7.30 -24.00 -24.15
C LEU A 236 -5.95 -24.42 -24.75
N ARG A 237 -4.85 -23.80 -24.31
CA ARG A 237 -3.48 -24.16 -24.70
C ARG A 237 -2.98 -25.18 -23.67
N GLY A 238 -3.05 -26.46 -24.04
CA GLY A 238 -2.62 -27.60 -23.21
C GLY A 238 -1.13 -27.60 -22.90
#